data_AF-A0A9P7GNW6-F1
#
_entry.id   AF-A0A9P7GNW6-F1
#
_cell.length_a   1.000
_cell.length_b   1.000
_cell.length_c   1.000
_cell.angle_alpha   90.00
_cell.angle_beta   90.00
_cell.angle_gamma   90.00
#
_symmetry.space_group_name_H-M   'P 1'
#
loop_
_entity.id
_entity.type
_entity.pdbx_description
1 polymer ?
#
loop_
_entity_poly.entity_id
_entity_poly.type
_entity_poly.pdbx_seq_one_letter_code
_entity_poly.pdbx_strand_id
1 'polypeptide(L)'
;MWIIGALIAAAGTTVYIELGTGLPRSGGEKNYLEFIYRRPKFMMTCAFSVYALITGSAAANSVVFGEFVHGTAKKVGLRIQNILGFSKLVILFAIAASGVCCLLGVPGFNVKDGYEKPNNFEWSKMWEGSGTGANAFVTGMYNVIWSFVGYSNANYALSEVKDPIRTIKRAAPLAMVFVTAVYMFVNVAYFAAVSKTDILESRRIVAYVL
;
A
#
# COMPACT_ATOMS: atom_id res chain seq x y z
N MET A 1 12.49 8.52 5.07
CA MET A 1 11.84 7.24 5.43
C MET A 1 11.09 6.63 4.25
N TRP A 2 10.18 7.36 3.59
CA TRP A 2 9.41 6.86 2.43
C TRP A 2 10.26 6.22 1.31
N ILE A 3 11.36 6.87 0.89
CA ILE A 3 12.28 6.31 -0.12
C ILE A 3 12.93 5.00 0.37
N ILE A 4 13.37 4.95 1.62
CA ILE A 4 13.99 3.74 2.20
C ILE A 4 12.96 2.60 2.24
N GLY A 5 11.73 2.89 2.68
CA GLY A 5 10.64 1.92 2.68
C GLY A 5 10.31 1.41 1.27
N ALA A 6 10.30 2.30 0.28
CA ALA A 6 10.11 1.93 -1.13
C ALA A 6 11.22 1.01 -1.64
N LEU A 7 12.49 1.26 -1.28
CA LEU A 7 13.61 0.39 -1.65
C LEU A 7 13.49 -1.01 -1.02
N ILE A 8 13.12 -1.08 0.27
CA ILE A 8 12.86 -2.36 0.96
C ILE A 8 11.72 -3.13 0.26
N ALA A 9 10.63 -2.45 -0.05
CA ALA A 9 9.49 -3.04 -0.74
C ALA A 9 9.84 -3.46 -2.19
N ALA A 10 10.70 -2.71 -2.89
CA ALA A 10 11.18 -3.06 -4.23
C ALA A 10 12.08 -4.31 -4.19
N ALA A 11 12.94 -4.45 -3.18
CA ALA A 11 13.74 -5.65 -2.96
C ALA A 11 12.82 -6.87 -2.71
N GLY A 12 11.82 -6.72 -1.83
CA GLY A 12 10.80 -7.76 -1.60
C GLY A 12 10.09 -8.14 -2.89
N THR A 13 9.61 -7.15 -3.64
CA THR A 13 8.92 -7.36 -4.94
C THR A 13 9.81 -8.13 -5.93
N THR A 14 11.10 -7.84 -5.97
CA THR A 14 12.05 -8.54 -6.86
C THR A 14 12.16 -10.03 -6.52
N VAL A 15 12.26 -10.38 -5.23
CA VAL A 15 12.23 -11.78 -4.77
C VAL A 15 10.94 -12.48 -5.19
N TYR A 16 9.80 -11.80 -5.04
CA TYR A 16 8.51 -12.32 -5.44
C TYR A 16 8.35 -12.47 -6.97
N ILE A 17 9.00 -11.61 -7.76
CA ILE A 17 9.06 -11.75 -9.23
C ILE A 17 9.85 -13.02 -9.58
N GLU A 18 10.99 -13.26 -8.94
CA GLU A 18 11.80 -14.47 -9.19
C GLU A 18 11.02 -15.75 -8.87
N LEU A 19 10.38 -15.80 -7.69
CA LEU A 19 9.56 -16.94 -7.28
C LEU A 19 8.33 -17.12 -8.18
N GLY A 20 7.64 -16.04 -8.53
CA GLY A 20 6.45 -16.08 -9.39
C GLY A 20 6.75 -16.46 -10.83
N THR A 21 7.93 -16.09 -11.34
CA THR A 21 8.36 -16.48 -12.69
C THR A 21 8.93 -17.89 -12.75
N GLY A 22 9.57 -18.38 -11.68
CA GLY A 22 10.04 -19.76 -11.56
C GLY A 22 8.92 -20.78 -11.34
N LEU A 23 7.85 -20.39 -10.64
CA LEU A 23 6.70 -21.24 -10.33
C LEU A 23 5.38 -20.48 -10.61
N PRO A 24 4.93 -20.37 -11.87
CA PRO A 24 3.74 -19.63 -12.25
C PRO A 24 2.45 -20.40 -11.91
N ARG A 25 2.23 -20.68 -10.63
CA ARG A 25 1.04 -21.36 -10.09
C ARG A 25 0.32 -20.45 -9.09
N SER A 26 -0.99 -20.34 -9.22
CA SER A 26 -1.83 -19.60 -8.27
C SER A 26 -1.82 -20.22 -6.88
N GLY A 27 -1.64 -19.38 -5.86
CA GLY A 27 -1.49 -19.78 -4.45
C GLY A 27 -0.32 -19.11 -3.72
N GLY A 28 0.47 -18.27 -4.41
CA GLY A 28 1.47 -17.39 -3.80
C GLY A 28 2.49 -18.12 -2.92
N GLU A 29 2.76 -17.55 -1.74
CA GLU A 29 3.78 -18.01 -0.79
C GLU A 29 3.62 -19.47 -0.37
N LYS A 30 2.37 -19.92 -0.20
CA LYS A 30 2.08 -21.31 0.14
C LYS A 30 2.70 -22.26 -0.88
N ASN A 31 2.52 -21.98 -2.17
CA ASN A 31 3.05 -22.83 -3.25
C ASN A 31 4.58 -22.78 -3.32
N TYR A 32 5.17 -21.61 -3.08
CA TYR A 32 6.63 -21.45 -3.09
C TYR A 32 7.26 -22.26 -1.96
N LEU A 33 6.70 -22.16 -0.75
CA LEU A 33 7.19 -22.87 0.41
C LEU A 33 6.94 -24.37 0.33
N GLU A 34 5.82 -24.81 -0.25
CA GLU A 34 5.56 -26.25 -0.48
C GLU A 34 6.51 -26.85 -1.54
N PHE A 35 6.98 -26.05 -2.51
CA PHE A 35 8.00 -26.47 -3.47
C PHE A 35 9.38 -26.64 -2.83
N ILE A 36 9.77 -25.73 -1.92
CA ILE A 36 11.06 -25.72 -1.20
C ILE A 36 11.05 -26.78 -0.10
N TYR A 37 10.04 -26.80 0.76
CA TYR A 37 9.90 -27.72 1.90
C TYR A 37 9.05 -28.94 1.53
N ARG A 38 9.71 -29.96 0.98
CA ARG A 38 9.04 -31.17 0.48
C ARG A 38 8.67 -32.22 1.56
N ARG A 39 9.14 -32.06 2.80
CA ARG A 39 8.95 -33.03 3.90
C ARG A 39 8.70 -32.31 5.24
N PRO A 40 7.70 -32.73 6.03
CA PRO A 40 6.64 -33.68 5.72
C PRO A 40 5.63 -33.14 4.69
N LYS A 41 4.98 -34.04 3.93
CA LYS A 41 3.96 -33.64 2.94
C LYS A 41 2.85 -32.86 3.64
N PHE A 42 2.41 -31.76 3.03
CA PHE A 42 1.37 -30.84 3.53
C PHE A 42 1.73 -29.96 4.73
N MET A 43 2.98 -29.93 5.19
CA MET A 43 3.39 -29.06 6.32
C MET A 43 3.00 -27.61 6.11
N MET A 44 3.31 -27.05 4.93
CA MET A 44 2.99 -25.65 4.61
C MET A 44 1.49 -25.42 4.47
N THR A 45 0.75 -26.36 3.91
CA THR A 45 -0.71 -26.29 3.83
C THR A 45 -1.32 -26.24 5.24
N CYS A 46 -0.89 -27.11 6.15
CA CYS A 46 -1.36 -27.12 7.53
C CYS A 46 -0.98 -25.83 8.27
N ALA A 47 0.26 -25.34 8.12
CA ALA A 47 0.71 -24.10 8.76
C ALA A 47 -0.10 -22.87 8.32
N PHE A 48 -0.33 -22.72 7.00
CA PHE A 48 -1.15 -21.62 6.48
C PHE A 48 -2.62 -21.75 6.90
N SER A 49 -3.18 -22.97 6.94
CA SER A 49 -4.54 -23.20 7.44
C SER A 49 -4.69 -22.83 8.91
N VAL A 50 -3.72 -23.20 9.76
CA VAL A 50 -3.71 -22.82 11.18
C VAL A 50 -3.59 -21.31 11.34
N TYR A 51 -2.70 -20.66 10.57
CA TYR A 51 -2.57 -19.21 10.56
C TYR A 51 -3.88 -18.50 10.19
N ALA A 52 -4.55 -18.97 9.13
CA ALA A 52 -5.83 -18.43 8.68
C ALA A 52 -6.95 -18.63 9.73
N LEU A 53 -6.96 -19.79 10.40
CA LEU A 53 -7.94 -20.11 11.45
C LEU A 53 -7.74 -19.24 12.70
N ILE A 54 -6.50 -19.05 13.17
CA ILE A 54 -6.21 -18.29 14.38
C ILE A 54 -6.48 -16.79 14.18
N THR A 55 -6.20 -16.27 12.98
CA THR A 55 -6.37 -14.84 12.65
C THR A 55 -7.82 -14.52 12.21
N GLY A 56 -8.65 -15.55 12.01
CA GLY A 56 -9.98 -15.44 11.42
C GLY A 56 -11.11 -15.30 12.43
N SER A 57 -11.59 -14.08 12.67
CA SER A 57 -12.95 -13.90 13.20
C SER A 57 -13.76 -12.78 12.52
N ALA A 58 -13.12 -11.84 11.81
CA ALA A 58 -13.81 -10.87 10.94
C ALA A 58 -13.17 -10.72 9.55
N ALA A 59 -11.84 -10.63 9.47
CA ALA A 59 -11.10 -10.53 8.21
C ALA A 59 -11.20 -11.81 7.36
N ALA A 60 -11.20 -12.99 7.99
CA ALA A 60 -11.40 -14.24 7.27
C ALA A 60 -12.80 -14.33 6.63
N ASN A 61 -13.84 -13.83 7.31
CA ASN A 61 -15.21 -13.85 6.78
C ASN A 61 -15.38 -12.91 5.57
N SER A 62 -14.75 -11.73 5.59
CA SER A 62 -14.78 -10.81 4.43
C SER A 62 -13.96 -11.32 3.25
N VAL A 63 -12.85 -12.01 3.52
CA VAL A 63 -12.06 -12.71 2.48
C VAL A 63 -12.85 -13.88 1.89
N VAL A 64 -13.47 -14.73 2.70
CA VAL A 64 -14.31 -15.84 2.24
C VAL A 64 -15.53 -15.33 1.46
N PHE A 65 -16.15 -14.23 1.88
CA PHE A 65 -17.21 -13.58 1.10
C PHE A 65 -16.68 -13.05 -0.24
N GLY A 66 -15.52 -12.38 -0.24
CA GLY A 66 -14.86 -11.91 -1.45
C GLY A 66 -14.51 -13.04 -2.42
N GLU A 67 -13.98 -14.16 -1.90
CA GLU A 67 -13.68 -15.39 -2.63
C GLU A 67 -14.95 -16.09 -3.12
N PHE A 68 -16.05 -16.06 -2.36
CA PHE A 68 -17.34 -16.63 -2.78
C PHE A 68 -17.94 -15.84 -3.95
N VAL A 69 -17.91 -14.51 -3.88
CA VAL A 69 -18.36 -13.62 -4.98
C VAL A 69 -17.45 -13.77 -6.20
N HIS A 70 -16.13 -13.88 -6.01
CA HIS A 70 -15.21 -14.16 -7.11
C HIS A 70 -15.36 -15.58 -7.66
N GLY A 71 -15.62 -16.59 -6.82
CA GLY A 71 -15.73 -17.99 -7.22
C GLY A 71 -17.01 -18.30 -7.98
N THR A 72 -18.13 -17.69 -7.59
CA THR A 72 -19.44 -17.86 -8.25
C THR A 72 -19.62 -16.92 -9.44
N ALA A 73 -19.05 -15.71 -9.40
CA ALA A 73 -19.23 -14.69 -10.42
C ALA A 73 -17.92 -13.92 -10.71
N LYS A 74 -16.87 -14.63 -11.17
CA LYS A 74 -15.55 -14.06 -11.54
C LYS A 74 -15.62 -12.72 -12.27
N LYS A 75 -16.50 -12.60 -13.28
CA LYS A 75 -16.67 -11.38 -14.08
C LYS A 75 -17.22 -10.19 -13.27
N VAL A 76 -18.10 -10.44 -12.30
CA VAL A 76 -18.69 -9.41 -11.44
C VAL A 76 -17.70 -9.00 -10.36
N GLY A 77 -17.01 -9.97 -9.74
CA GLY A 77 -15.95 -9.72 -8.77
C GLY A 77 -14.85 -8.81 -9.33
N LEU A 78 -14.36 -9.12 -10.54
CA LEU A 78 -13.36 -8.30 -11.23
C LEU A 78 -13.85 -6.88 -11.53
N ARG A 79 -15.12 -6.71 -11.93
CA ARG A 79 -15.71 -5.38 -12.18
C ARG A 79 -15.78 -4.55 -10.90
N ILE A 80 -16.28 -5.12 -9.81
CA ILE A 80 -16.37 -4.43 -8.52
C ILE A 80 -14.96 -4.01 -8.04
N GLN A 81 -13.99 -4.93 -8.13
CA GLN A 81 -12.62 -4.65 -7.71
C GLN A 81 -11.98 -3.54 -8.56
N ASN A 82 -12.19 -3.55 -9.88
CA ASN A 82 -11.69 -2.49 -10.75
C ASN A 82 -12.33 -1.13 -10.45
N ILE A 83 -13.63 -1.08 -10.15
CA ILE A 83 -14.32 0.16 -9.78
C ILE A 83 -13.77 0.72 -8.47
N LEU A 84 -13.64 -0.13 -7.43
CA LEU A 84 -13.10 0.27 -6.14
C LEU A 84 -11.62 0.67 -6.23
N GLY A 85 -10.83 -0.03 -7.03
CA GLY A 85 -9.44 0.31 -7.29
C GLY A 85 -9.32 1.66 -7.99
N PHE A 86 -10.12 1.89 -9.02
CA PHE A 86 -10.13 3.15 -9.77
C PHE A 86 -10.59 4.32 -8.90
N SER A 87 -11.66 4.17 -8.12
CA SER A 87 -12.14 5.24 -7.22
C SER A 87 -11.08 5.62 -6.18
N LYS A 88 -10.37 4.64 -5.61
CA LYS A 88 -9.27 4.88 -4.68
C LYS A 88 -8.16 5.70 -5.33
N LEU A 89 -7.80 5.41 -6.59
CA LEU A 89 -6.81 6.20 -7.34
C LEU A 89 -7.29 7.63 -7.62
N VAL A 90 -8.57 7.82 -7.97
CA VAL A 90 -9.16 9.14 -8.20
C VAL A 90 -9.10 10.00 -6.93
N ILE A 91 -9.45 9.44 -5.77
CA ILE A 91 -9.38 10.15 -4.48
C ILE A 91 -7.94 10.54 -4.16
N LEU A 92 -6.98 9.62 -4.32
CA LEU A 92 -5.56 9.90 -4.09
C LEU A 92 -5.04 11.01 -5.01
N PHE A 93 -5.45 11.00 -6.28
CA PHE A 93 -5.06 12.03 -7.23
C PHE A 93 -5.69 13.39 -6.89
N ALA A 94 -6.96 13.41 -6.45
CA ALA A 94 -7.63 14.62 -6.00
C ALA A 94 -6.94 15.25 -4.78
N ILE A 95 -6.52 14.43 -3.80
CA ILE A 95 -5.74 14.88 -2.63
C ILE A 95 -4.38 15.43 -3.05
N ALA A 96 -3.67 14.73 -3.94
CA ALA A 96 -2.37 15.19 -4.42
C ALA A 96 -2.50 16.52 -5.18
N ALA A 97 -3.49 16.64 -6.07
CA ALA A 97 -3.74 17.85 -6.85
C ALA A 97 -4.16 19.03 -5.96
N SER A 98 -5.05 18.82 -4.99
CA SER A 98 -5.50 19.89 -4.08
C SER A 98 -4.36 20.47 -3.25
N GLY A 99 -3.45 19.63 -2.73
CA GLY A 99 -2.28 20.10 -2.00
C GLY A 99 -1.29 20.87 -2.88
N VAL A 100 -1.07 20.46 -4.13
CA VAL A 100 -0.25 21.22 -5.08
C VAL A 100 -0.89 22.56 -5.43
N CYS A 101 -2.21 22.61 -5.68
CA CYS A 101 -2.94 23.85 -5.92
C CYS A 101 -2.86 24.82 -4.73
N CYS A 102 -2.91 24.30 -3.49
CA CYS A 102 -2.73 25.07 -2.26
C CYS A 102 -1.30 25.64 -2.13
N LEU A 103 -0.27 24.89 -2.56
CA LEU A 103 1.10 25.39 -2.60
C LEU A 103 1.26 26.55 -3.59
N LEU A 104 0.74 26.37 -4.81
CA LEU A 104 0.84 27.32 -5.91
C LEU A 104 -0.05 28.57 -5.72
N GLY A 105 -0.93 28.59 -4.72
CA GLY A 105 -1.78 29.74 -4.42
C GLY A 105 -2.88 29.96 -5.46
N VAL A 106 -3.38 28.89 -6.07
CA VAL A 106 -4.47 28.96 -7.06
C VAL A 106 -5.74 29.51 -6.37
N PRO A 107 -6.39 30.56 -6.92
CA PRO A 107 -7.59 31.14 -6.32
C PRO A 107 -8.69 30.08 -6.20
N GLY A 108 -9.20 29.85 -4.98
CA GLY A 108 -10.20 28.83 -4.65
C GLY A 108 -9.66 27.61 -3.89
N PHE A 109 -8.34 27.41 -3.83
CA PHE A 109 -7.67 26.34 -3.06
C PHE A 109 -6.84 26.89 -1.90
N ASN A 110 -7.32 27.97 -1.26
CA ASN A 110 -6.68 28.50 -0.06
C ASN A 110 -7.21 27.81 1.19
N VAL A 111 -6.38 27.79 2.23
CA VAL A 111 -6.78 27.37 3.56
C VAL A 111 -7.94 28.27 4.03
N LYS A 112 -8.97 27.70 4.67
CA LYS A 112 -10.16 28.44 5.15
C LYS A 112 -9.76 29.70 5.92
N ASP A 113 -10.51 30.78 5.71
CA ASP A 113 -10.35 32.03 6.45
C ASP A 113 -10.39 31.76 7.97
N GLY A 114 -9.26 31.99 8.66
CA GLY A 114 -9.06 31.68 10.08
C GLY A 114 -7.93 30.70 10.39
N TYR A 115 -7.37 30.02 9.39
CA TYR A 115 -6.17 29.17 9.53
C TYR A 115 -5.00 29.77 8.75
N GLU A 116 -3.86 29.97 9.40
CA GLU A 116 -2.64 30.43 8.72
C GLU A 116 -2.10 29.36 7.76
N LYS A 117 -1.58 29.80 6.61
CA LYS A 117 -0.93 28.89 5.65
C LYS A 117 0.19 28.13 6.36
N PRO A 118 0.21 26.78 6.34
CA PRO A 118 1.24 26.01 7.02
C PRO A 118 2.63 26.29 6.43
N ASN A 119 3.55 26.79 7.25
CA ASN A 119 4.95 27.01 6.86
C ASN A 119 5.80 25.73 7.01
N ASN A 120 5.21 24.56 6.77
CA ASN A 120 5.87 23.26 7.02
C ASN A 120 7.07 23.00 6.09
N PHE A 121 7.17 23.73 4.97
CA PHE A 121 8.28 23.63 4.02
C PHE A 121 9.45 24.59 4.34
N GLU A 122 9.33 25.45 5.35
CA GLU A 122 10.48 26.21 5.85
C GLU A 122 11.48 25.26 6.50
N TRP A 123 12.76 25.33 6.09
CA TRP A 123 13.81 24.42 6.53
C TRP A 123 13.94 24.33 8.05
N SER A 124 13.81 25.45 8.77
CA SER A 124 13.88 25.52 10.23
C SER A 124 12.72 24.78 10.92
N LYS A 125 11.49 24.94 10.42
CA LYS A 125 10.28 24.33 10.99
C LYS A 125 10.09 22.86 10.59
N MET A 126 10.66 22.44 9.46
CA MET A 126 10.57 21.07 8.97
C MET A 126 11.17 20.06 9.96
N TRP A 127 12.32 20.40 10.54
CA TRP A 127 13.08 19.51 11.43
C TRP A 127 12.76 19.69 12.93
N GLU A 128 12.04 20.73 13.30
CA GLU A 128 11.72 21.03 14.70
C GLU A 128 10.97 19.87 15.39
N GLY A 129 11.31 19.48 16.62
CA GLY A 129 10.64 18.36 17.29
C GLY A 129 10.84 16.98 16.65
N SER A 130 11.81 16.81 15.75
CA SER A 130 12.16 15.49 15.20
C SER A 130 12.68 14.56 16.30
N GLY A 131 12.03 13.42 16.47
CA GLY A 131 12.50 12.38 17.38
C GLY A 131 13.77 11.72 16.83
N THR A 132 14.93 11.99 17.43
CA THR A 132 16.23 11.41 17.04
C THR A 132 16.48 10.01 17.62
N GLY A 133 15.53 9.49 18.42
CA GLY A 133 15.65 8.18 19.04
C GLY A 133 15.48 7.02 18.05
N ALA A 134 16.26 5.95 18.24
CA ALA A 134 16.16 4.74 17.44
C ALA A 134 14.74 4.14 17.41
N ASN A 135 14.00 4.23 18.53
CA ASN A 135 12.61 3.76 18.61
C ASN A 135 11.69 4.54 17.65
N ALA A 136 11.77 5.87 17.63
CA ALA A 136 10.97 6.71 16.74
C ALA A 136 11.27 6.41 15.26
N PHE A 137 12.55 6.20 14.93
CA PHE A 137 12.96 5.79 13.60
C PHE A 137 12.37 4.43 13.20
N VAL A 138 12.48 3.42 14.05
CA VAL A 138 11.97 2.06 13.79
C VAL A 138 10.45 2.06 13.64
N THR A 139 9.71 2.74 14.53
CA THR A 139 8.25 2.83 14.45
C THR A 139 7.80 3.59 13.20
N GLY A 140 8.48 4.68 12.85
CA GLY A 140 8.21 5.42 11.61
C GLY A 140 8.45 4.57 10.37
N MET A 141 9.57 3.84 10.33
CA MET A 141 9.89 2.91 9.24
C MET A 141 8.90 1.75 9.16
N TYR A 142 8.47 1.18 10.29
CA TYR A 142 7.46 0.13 10.33
C TYR A 142 6.16 0.58 9.67
N ASN A 143 5.65 1.78 10.01
CA ASN A 143 4.44 2.33 9.42
C ASN A 143 4.57 2.58 7.90
N VAL A 144 5.75 3.05 7.47
CA VAL A 144 6.03 3.24 6.03
C VAL A 144 6.05 1.89 5.31
N ILE A 145 6.75 0.88 5.84
CA ILE A 145 6.79 -0.46 5.25
C ILE A 145 5.37 -1.05 5.18
N TRP A 146 4.57 -0.86 6.22
CA TRP A 146 3.17 -1.31 6.26
C TRP A 146 2.31 -0.68 5.16
N SER A 147 2.64 0.54 4.74
CA SER A 147 1.95 1.22 3.63
C SER A 147 2.22 0.58 2.26
N PHE A 148 3.36 -0.09 2.09
CA PHE A 148 3.71 -0.80 0.84
C PHE A 148 3.28 -2.28 0.84
N VAL A 149 2.65 -2.79 1.91
CA VAL A 149 2.19 -4.18 1.96
C VAL A 149 1.14 -4.45 0.89
N GLY A 150 1.26 -5.61 0.23
CA GLY A 150 0.30 -6.09 -0.77
C GLY A 150 0.92 -6.47 -2.12
N TYR A 151 2.20 -6.20 -2.35
CA TYR A 151 2.90 -6.60 -3.57
C TYR A 151 2.94 -8.13 -3.78
N SER A 152 2.88 -8.94 -2.71
CA SER A 152 2.82 -10.40 -2.80
C SER A 152 1.46 -10.92 -3.30
N ASN A 153 0.38 -10.13 -3.18
CA ASN A 153 -0.97 -10.55 -3.56
C ASN A 153 -1.09 -10.86 -5.07
N ALA A 154 -0.30 -10.18 -5.91
CA ALA A 154 -0.28 -10.43 -7.36
C ALA A 154 0.11 -11.87 -7.71
N ASN A 155 0.90 -12.52 -6.86
CA ASN A 155 1.34 -13.90 -7.05
C ASN A 155 0.27 -14.95 -6.75
N TYR A 156 -0.83 -14.57 -6.09
CA TYR A 156 -1.93 -15.49 -5.81
C TYR A 156 -2.82 -15.72 -7.04
N ALA A 157 -2.91 -14.75 -7.95
CA ALA A 157 -3.73 -14.82 -9.17
C ALA A 157 -2.90 -15.04 -10.45
N LEU A 158 -1.67 -15.54 -10.29
CA LEU A 158 -0.68 -15.67 -11.37
C LEU A 158 -1.17 -16.51 -12.56
N SER A 159 -1.94 -17.57 -12.32
CA SER A 159 -2.45 -18.44 -13.39
C SER A 159 -3.58 -17.80 -14.22
N GLU A 160 -4.16 -16.70 -13.75
CA GLU A 160 -5.22 -15.98 -14.46
C GLU A 160 -4.67 -14.92 -15.42
N VAL A 161 -3.38 -14.60 -15.30
CA VAL A 161 -2.69 -13.60 -16.13
C VAL A 161 -2.26 -14.22 -17.46
N LYS A 162 -2.57 -13.56 -18.57
CA LYS A 162 -2.07 -13.93 -19.90
C LYS A 162 -0.57 -13.67 -19.99
N ASP A 163 0.23 -14.70 -20.29
CA ASP A 163 1.71 -14.66 -20.28
C ASP A 163 2.27 -14.10 -18.95
N PRO A 164 2.14 -14.86 -17.85
CA PRO A 164 2.41 -14.36 -16.50
C PRO A 164 3.86 -13.92 -16.30
N ILE A 165 4.81 -14.64 -16.92
CA ILE A 165 6.25 -14.39 -16.75
C ILE A 165 6.62 -13.02 -17.30
N ARG A 166 6.19 -12.69 -18.52
CA ARG A 166 6.51 -11.40 -19.13
C ARG A 166 5.74 -10.25 -18.47
N THR A 167 4.49 -10.50 -18.10
CA THR A 167 3.63 -9.49 -17.51
C THR A 167 4.14 -9.07 -16.13
N ILE A 168 4.43 -10.01 -15.23
CA ILE A 168 4.93 -9.67 -13.88
C ILE A 168 6.28 -8.95 -13.93
N LYS A 169 7.21 -9.39 -14.80
CA LYS A 169 8.55 -8.76 -14.92
C LYS A 169 8.49 -7.28 -15.28
N ARG A 170 7.46 -6.82 -15.98
CA ARG A 170 7.28 -5.41 -16.35
C ARG A 170 6.33 -4.68 -15.42
N ALA A 171 5.19 -5.29 -15.11
CA ALA A 171 4.13 -4.66 -14.35
C ALA A 171 4.54 -4.42 -12.88
N ALA A 172 5.24 -5.35 -12.24
CA ALA A 172 5.57 -5.21 -10.82
C ALA A 172 6.57 -4.06 -10.55
N PRO A 173 7.69 -3.91 -11.29
CA PRO A 173 8.56 -2.75 -11.12
C PRO A 173 7.87 -1.41 -11.44
N LEU A 174 7.08 -1.36 -12.52
CA LEU A 174 6.32 -0.15 -12.89
C LEU A 174 5.32 0.24 -11.80
N ALA A 175 4.61 -0.75 -11.24
CA ALA A 175 3.68 -0.52 -10.13
C ALA A 175 4.41 0.03 -8.89
N MET A 176 5.58 -0.51 -8.53
CA MET A 176 6.37 -0.03 -7.40
C MET A 176 6.83 1.42 -7.57
N VAL A 177 7.33 1.79 -8.75
CA VAL A 177 7.72 3.17 -9.05
C VAL A 177 6.50 4.09 -9.00
N PHE A 178 5.39 3.67 -9.60
CA PHE A 178 4.16 4.45 -9.61
C PHE A 178 3.60 4.71 -8.21
N VAL A 179 3.48 3.67 -7.38
CA VAL A 179 3.00 3.79 -5.99
C VAL A 179 3.92 4.69 -5.16
N THR A 180 5.23 4.53 -5.32
CA THR A 180 6.21 5.38 -4.63
C THR A 180 6.03 6.85 -5.01
N ALA A 181 5.85 7.15 -6.31
CA ALA A 181 5.61 8.52 -6.77
C ALA A 181 4.31 9.10 -6.19
N VAL A 182 3.21 8.34 -6.23
CA VAL A 182 1.92 8.77 -5.66
C VAL A 182 2.04 9.05 -4.16
N TYR A 183 2.71 8.17 -3.40
CA TYR A 183 2.93 8.40 -1.97
C TYR A 183 3.76 9.65 -1.71
N MET A 184 4.80 9.91 -2.49
CA MET A 184 5.57 11.14 -2.35
C MET A 184 4.72 12.38 -2.61
N PHE A 185 3.89 12.38 -3.66
CA PHE A 185 2.99 13.51 -3.95
C PHE A 185 1.94 13.74 -2.86
N VAL A 186 1.35 12.67 -2.33
CA VAL A 186 0.36 12.79 -1.24
C VAL A 186 0.99 13.34 0.03
N ASN A 187 2.22 12.91 0.37
CA ASN A 187 2.93 13.47 1.53
C ASN A 187 3.20 14.98 1.37
N VAL A 188 3.63 15.40 0.18
CA VAL A 188 3.83 16.83 -0.13
C VAL A 188 2.50 17.60 -0.01
N ALA A 189 1.43 17.05 -0.57
CA ALA A 189 0.10 17.65 -0.48
C ALA A 189 -0.40 17.78 0.96
N TYR A 190 -0.14 16.77 1.79
CA TYR A 190 -0.53 16.77 3.19
C TYR A 190 0.21 17.85 4.00
N PHE A 191 1.53 17.97 3.81
CA PHE A 191 2.31 19.04 4.46
C PHE A 191 1.99 20.44 3.95
N ALA A 192 1.41 20.57 2.75
CA ALA A 192 0.95 21.85 2.22
C ALA A 192 -0.38 22.32 2.83
N ALA A 193 -1.27 21.38 3.12
CA ALA A 193 -2.65 21.68 3.52
C ALA A 193 -2.86 21.71 5.04
N VAL A 194 -2.06 20.97 5.82
CA VAL A 194 -2.31 20.75 7.26
C VAL A 194 -1.14 21.24 8.11
N SER A 195 -1.41 21.98 9.19
CA SER A 195 -0.37 22.48 10.10
C SER A 195 0.26 21.35 10.95
N LYS A 196 1.53 21.51 11.35
CA LYS A 196 2.26 20.48 12.12
C LYS A 196 1.62 20.16 13.48
N THR A 197 1.09 21.17 14.16
CA THR A 197 0.39 21.01 15.44
C THR A 197 -0.87 20.16 15.26
N ASP A 198 -1.64 20.44 14.20
CA ASP A 198 -2.82 19.64 13.87
C ASP A 198 -2.43 18.20 13.51
N ILE A 199 -1.31 17.98 12.81
CA ILE A 199 -0.83 16.63 12.47
C ILE A 199 -0.47 15.83 13.72
N LEU A 200 0.16 16.46 14.71
CA LEU A 200 0.67 15.80 15.93
C LEU A 200 -0.42 15.60 17.00
N GLU A 201 -1.34 16.56 17.15
CA GLU A 201 -2.47 16.46 18.10
C GLU A 201 -3.60 15.60 17.56
N SER A 202 -3.69 15.47 16.23
CA SER A 202 -4.59 14.57 15.55
C SER A 202 -4.33 13.10 15.89
N ARG A 203 -5.05 12.57 16.86
CA ARG A 203 -5.29 11.12 16.94
C ARG A 203 -6.33 10.62 15.92
N ARG A 204 -6.98 11.51 15.12
CA ARG A 204 -8.17 11.20 14.29
C ARG A 204 -8.33 11.92 12.93
N ILE A 205 -7.52 12.92 12.56
CA ILE A 205 -7.75 13.82 11.41
C ILE A 205 -7.47 13.18 10.04
N VAL A 206 -6.84 12.00 9.95
CA VAL A 206 -6.78 11.27 8.66
C VAL A 206 -8.18 10.79 8.21
N ALA A 207 -9.18 10.80 9.10
CA ALA A 207 -10.56 10.42 8.79
C ALA A 207 -11.52 11.61 8.54
N TYR A 208 -11.07 12.86 8.59
CA TYR A 208 -11.98 14.04 8.53
C TYR A 208 -11.94 14.82 7.19
N VAL A 209 -11.22 14.33 6.18
CA VAL A 209 -11.25 14.90 4.81
C VAL A 209 -11.85 13.88 3.82
N LEU A 210 -12.97 13.27 4.22
CA LEU A 210 -13.91 12.58 3.34
C LEU A 210 -15.31 13.12 3.59
#